data_AF-A0A923E3M5-F1
#
_entry.id   AF-A0A923E3M5-F1
#
_cell.length_a   1.000
_cell.length_b   1.000
_cell.length_c   1.000
_cell.angle_alpha   90.00
_cell.angle_beta   90.00
_cell.angle_gamma   90.00
#
_symmetry.space_group_name_H-M   'P 1'
#
loop_
_entity.id
_entity.type
_entity.pdbx_description
1 polymer ?
#
loop_
_entity_poly.entity_id
_entity_poly.type
_entity_poly.pdbx_seq_one_letter_code
_entity_poly.pdbx_strand_id
1 'polypeptide(L)'
;MMHTDEAYEDFSPMIYDIMRELATQLGGRYIEWMDEAEDPDAREHWRHEQFRVMREVRAVNPDSLQEIEEHTAKLQAELRAMPRYAPVLA
;
A
#
# COMPACT_ATOMS: atom_id res chain seq x y z
N MET A 1 -20.38 40.26 -2.78
CA MET A 1 -20.37 39.30 -1.65
C MET A 1 -21.16 38.11 -2.15
N MET A 2 -20.60 36.95 -2.46
CA MET A 2 -19.39 36.25 -2.03
C MET A 2 -18.92 35.45 -3.26
N HIS A 3 -17.74 35.74 -3.79
CA HIS A 3 -17.10 34.80 -4.71
C HIS A 3 -16.65 33.64 -3.83
N THR A 4 -17.34 32.51 -3.92
CA THR A 4 -16.80 31.25 -3.41
C THR A 4 -15.72 30.85 -4.40
N ASP A 5 -14.48 31.20 -4.07
CA ASP A 5 -13.30 30.52 -4.60
C ASP A 5 -13.45 29.03 -4.27
N GLU A 6 -14.04 28.26 -5.17
CA GLU A 6 -13.90 26.79 -5.25
C GLU A 6 -12.56 26.43 -5.91
N ALA A 7 -11.52 27.24 -5.66
CA ALA A 7 -10.15 26.77 -5.81
C ALA A 7 -9.86 25.90 -4.59
N TYR A 8 -9.44 24.64 -4.78
CA TYR A 8 -8.62 23.80 -3.88
C TYR A 8 -8.99 22.29 -3.81
N GLU A 9 -9.78 21.72 -4.72
CA GLU A 9 -9.97 20.25 -4.78
C GLU A 9 -9.00 19.50 -5.73
N ASP A 10 -7.97 20.17 -6.25
CA ASP A 10 -7.05 19.58 -7.25
C ASP A 10 -5.77 18.95 -6.66
N PHE A 11 -5.66 18.85 -5.32
CA PHE A 11 -4.44 18.39 -4.63
C PHE A 11 -4.38 16.87 -4.35
N SER A 12 -5.48 16.13 -4.49
CA SER A 12 -5.58 14.71 -4.13
C SER A 12 -4.97 13.69 -5.12
N PRO A 13 -5.00 13.88 -6.46
CA PRO A 13 -4.71 12.76 -7.39
C PRO A 13 -3.29 12.19 -7.23
N MET A 14 -2.28 13.06 -7.17
CA MET A 14 -0.89 12.63 -7.18
C MET A 14 -0.49 11.91 -5.89
N ILE A 15 -0.91 12.40 -4.72
CA ILE A 15 -0.53 11.77 -3.45
C ILE A 15 -1.26 10.43 -3.25
N TYR A 16 -2.51 10.35 -3.70
CA TYR A 16 -3.24 9.08 -3.75
C TYR A 16 -2.58 8.09 -4.72
N ASP A 17 -2.13 8.54 -5.89
CA ASP A 17 -1.39 7.70 -6.84
C ASP A 17 -0.04 7.23 -6.26
N ILE A 18 0.71 8.08 -5.57
CA ILE A 18 1.94 7.68 -4.86
C ILE A 18 1.66 6.56 -3.85
N MET A 19 0.59 6.70 -3.06
CA MET A 19 0.16 5.65 -2.12
C MET A 19 -0.14 4.34 -2.84
N ARG A 20 -0.87 4.40 -3.97
CA ARG A 20 -1.20 3.23 -4.78
C ARG A 20 0.04 2.57 -5.39
N GLU A 21 1.00 3.34 -5.86
CA GLU A 21 2.24 2.80 -6.42
C GLU A 21 3.10 2.11 -5.35
N LEU A 22 3.13 2.64 -4.13
CA LEU A 22 3.78 1.96 -3.00
C LEU A 22 3.09 0.63 -2.66
N ALA A 23 1.76 0.60 -2.68
CA ALA A 23 1.00 -0.62 -2.49
C ALA A 23 1.28 -1.67 -3.57
N THR A 24 1.40 -1.24 -4.83
CA THR A 24 1.80 -2.10 -5.95
C THR A 24 3.19 -2.68 -5.73
N GLN A 25 4.16 -1.88 -5.29
CA GLN A 25 5.52 -2.35 -4.99
C GLN A 25 5.53 -3.39 -3.86
N LEU A 26 4.83 -3.12 -2.76
CA LEU A 26 4.64 -4.09 -1.66
C LEU A 26 3.99 -5.38 -2.16
N GLY A 27 2.92 -5.27 -2.94
CA GLY A 27 2.23 -6.41 -3.54
C GLY A 27 3.14 -7.25 -4.44
N GLY A 28 3.97 -6.60 -5.26
CA GLY A 28 5.00 -7.27 -6.07
C GLY A 28 5.99 -8.04 -5.20
N ARG A 29 6.41 -7.47 -4.07
CA ARG A 29 7.32 -8.13 -3.13
C ARG A 29 6.75 -9.40 -2.50
N TYR A 30 5.48 -9.36 -2.11
CA TYR A 30 4.79 -10.54 -1.60
C TYR A 30 4.61 -11.61 -2.69
N ILE A 31 4.38 -11.22 -3.95
CA ILE A 31 4.33 -12.16 -5.08
C ILE A 31 5.70 -12.84 -5.28
N GLU A 32 6.80 -12.08 -5.24
CA GLU A 32 8.14 -12.67 -5.32
C GLU A 32 8.38 -13.69 -4.19
N TRP A 33 7.98 -13.37 -2.96
CA TRP A 33 8.09 -14.29 -1.83
C TRP A 33 7.17 -15.52 -1.95
N MET A 34 5.99 -15.39 -2.55
CA MET A 34 5.14 -16.53 -2.89
C MET A 34 5.83 -17.48 -3.88
N ASP A 35 6.56 -16.92 -4.86
CA ASP A 35 7.27 -17.70 -5.88
C ASP A 35 8.57 -18.34 -5.33
N GLU A 36 9.18 -17.74 -4.31
CA GLU A 36 10.30 -18.32 -3.55
C GLU A 36 9.86 -19.38 -2.53
N ALA A 37 8.58 -19.42 -2.15
CA ALA A 37 8.07 -20.33 -1.12
C ALA A 37 8.01 -21.78 -1.62
N GLU A 38 8.76 -22.68 -0.96
CA GLU A 38 8.73 -24.12 -1.23
C GLU A 38 7.53 -24.82 -0.59
N ASP A 39 6.97 -24.23 0.46
CA ASP A 39 5.87 -24.78 1.25
C ASP A 39 4.53 -24.06 0.98
N PRO A 40 3.41 -24.80 0.82
CA PRO A 40 2.10 -24.21 0.56
C PRO A 40 1.60 -23.23 1.65
N ASP A 41 1.91 -23.48 2.93
CA ASP A 41 1.43 -22.61 4.01
C ASP A 41 2.16 -21.26 3.96
N ALA A 42 3.45 -21.28 3.64
CA ALA A 42 4.23 -20.06 3.42
C ALA A 42 3.71 -19.27 2.20
N ARG A 43 3.37 -19.96 1.11
CA ARG A 43 2.77 -19.32 -0.07
C ARG A 43 1.44 -18.66 0.25
N GLU A 44 0.57 -19.33 1.00
CA GLU A 44 -0.73 -18.77 1.38
C GLU A 44 -0.60 -17.60 2.36
N HIS A 45 0.38 -17.65 3.28
CA HIS A 45 0.69 -16.52 4.15
C HIS A 45 1.04 -15.25 3.35
N TRP A 46 1.97 -15.34 2.39
CA TRP A 46 2.35 -14.18 1.58
C TRP A 46 1.21 -13.70 0.68
N ARG A 47 0.36 -14.61 0.21
CA ARG A 47 -0.87 -14.26 -0.51
C ARG A 47 -1.84 -13.46 0.36
N HIS A 48 -2.02 -13.86 1.62
CA HIS A 48 -2.83 -13.14 2.58
C HIS A 48 -2.30 -11.72 2.82
N GLU A 49 -0.99 -11.56 2.97
CA GLU A 49 -0.36 -10.23 3.12
C GLU A 49 -0.55 -9.35 1.87
N GLN A 50 -0.39 -9.93 0.68
CA GLN A 50 -0.66 -9.24 -0.58
C GLN A 50 -2.12 -8.74 -0.66
N PHE A 51 -3.09 -9.57 -0.27
CA PHE A 51 -4.49 -9.16 -0.23
C PHE A 51 -4.80 -8.16 0.89
N ARG A 52 -4.13 -8.24 2.04
CA ARG A 52 -4.26 -7.26 3.13
C ARG A 52 -3.90 -5.88 2.62
N VAL A 53 -2.73 -5.70 2.02
CA VAL A 53 -2.27 -4.39 1.49
C VAL A 53 -3.26 -3.83 0.47
N MET A 54 -3.71 -4.66 -0.48
CA MET A 54 -4.67 -4.22 -1.50
C MET A 54 -6.02 -3.81 -0.92
N ARG A 55 -6.49 -4.48 0.13
CA ARG A 55 -7.74 -4.13 0.82
C ARG A 55 -7.60 -2.84 1.63
N GLU A 56 -6.48 -2.66 2.34
CA GLU A 56 -6.22 -1.45 3.11
C GLU A 56 -6.21 -0.20 2.22
N VAL A 57 -5.46 -0.24 1.12
CA VAL A 57 -5.38 0.89 0.17
C VAL A 57 -6.71 1.22 -0.48
N ARG A 58 -7.54 0.22 -0.78
CA ARG A 58 -8.91 0.43 -1.32
C ARG A 58 -9.88 1.04 -0.30
N ALA A 59 -9.58 0.93 0.99
CA ALA A 59 -10.42 1.46 2.05
C ALA A 59 -10.09 2.93 2.40
N VAL A 60 -8.97 3.47 1.91
CA VAL A 60 -8.58 4.86 2.12
C VAL A 60 -9.53 5.79 1.37
N ASN A 61 -10.04 6.81 2.06
CA ASN A 61 -10.82 7.86 1.41
C ASN A 61 -9.90 8.72 0.52
N PRO A 62 -10.09 8.75 -0.82
CA PRO A 62 -9.26 9.53 -1.72
C PRO A 62 -9.41 11.05 -1.51
N ASP A 63 -10.48 11.52 -0.87
CA ASP A 63 -10.69 12.94 -0.61
C ASP A 63 -10.11 13.39 0.75
N SER A 64 -9.54 12.45 1.52
CA SER A 64 -8.96 12.71 2.83
C SER A 64 -7.42 12.73 2.75
N LEU A 65 -6.85 13.93 2.65
CA LEU A 65 -5.39 14.11 2.63
C LEU A 65 -4.71 13.42 3.83
N GLN A 66 -5.29 13.56 5.02
CA GLN A 66 -4.76 12.93 6.24
C GLN A 66 -4.72 11.40 6.11
N GLU A 67 -5.79 10.76 5.66
CA GLU A 67 -5.81 9.30 5.53
C GLU A 67 -4.79 8.81 4.50
N ILE A 68 -4.63 9.56 3.39
CA ILE A 68 -3.65 9.25 2.36
C ILE A 68 -2.22 9.37 2.91
N GLU A 69 -1.90 10.46 3.62
CA GLU A 69 -0.58 10.66 4.20
C GLU A 69 -0.25 9.60 5.25
N GLU A 70 -1.19 9.28 6.14
CA GLU A 70 -1.03 8.25 7.16
C GLU A 70 -0.80 6.86 6.55
N HIS A 71 -1.58 6.47 5.54
CA HIS A 71 -1.38 5.21 4.84
C HIS A 71 -0.10 5.20 4.02
N THR A 72 0.24 6.31 3.35
CA THR A 72 1.50 6.43 2.60
C THR A 72 2.70 6.22 3.51
N ALA A 73 2.72 6.87 4.68
CA ALA A 73 3.79 6.70 5.66
C ALA A 73 3.90 5.26 6.17
N LYS A 74 2.76 4.59 6.41
CA LYS A 74 2.70 3.17 6.79
C LYS A 74 3.30 2.27 5.71
N LEU A 75 2.89 2.42 4.45
CA LEU A 75 3.39 1.61 3.33
C LEU A 75 4.89 1.84 3.11
N GLN A 76 5.37 3.07 3.22
CA GLN A 76 6.80 3.39 3.14
C GLN A 76 7.61 2.75 4.28
N ALA A 77 7.07 2.71 5.50
CA ALA A 77 7.73 2.06 6.62
C ALA A 77 7.80 0.54 6.42
N GLU A 78 6.70 -0.07 5.98
CA GLU A 78 6.63 -1.51 5.66
C GLU A 78 7.64 -1.88 4.57
N LEU A 79 7.63 -1.17 3.44
CA LEU A 79 8.52 -1.45 2.32
C LEU A 79 10.01 -1.29 2.70
N ARG A 80 10.35 -0.28 3.51
CA ARG A 80 11.72 -0.08 4.02
C ARG A 80 12.15 -1.19 4.98
N ALA A 81 11.22 -1.79 5.70
CA ALA A 81 11.50 -2.88 6.63
C ALA A 81 11.59 -4.26 5.93
N MET A 82 11.12 -4.38 4.69
CA MET A 82 11.10 -5.66 3.99
C MET A 82 12.52 -6.16 3.65
N PRO A 83 12.88 -7.38 4.06
CA PRO A 83 14.15 -8.00 3.68
C PRO A 83 14.24 -8.31 2.18
N ARG A 84 15.46 -8.63 1.70
CA ARG A 84 15.69 -9.03 0.31
C ARG A 84 15.02 -10.37 -0.07
N TYR A 85 14.89 -11.27 0.88
CA TYR A 85 14.30 -12.59 0.70
C TYR A 85 13.20 -12.80 1.73
N ALA A 86 12.26 -13.69 1.43
CA ALA A 86 11.18 -13.99 2.35
C ALA A 86 11.75 -14.38 3.72
N PRO A 87 11.26 -13.80 4.83
CA PRO A 87 11.66 -14.26 6.15
C PRO A 87 11.10 -15.68 6.37
N VAL A 88 11.82 -16.49 7.15
CA VAL A 88 11.35 -17.83 7.53
C VAL A 88 10.15 -17.69 8.44
N LEU A 89 9.04 -18.32 8.05
CA LEU A 89 7.82 -18.42 8.87
C LEU A 89 8.01 -19.55 9.89
N ALA A 90 7.67 -19.27 11.15
CA ALA A 90 7.88 -20.15 12.30
C ALA A 90 6.67 -21.05 12.59
#